data_AF-J9ELF2-F1
#
_entry.id   AF-J9ELF2-F1
#
_cell.length_a   1.000
_cell.length_b   1.000
_cell.length_c   1.000
_cell.angle_alpha   90.00
_cell.angle_beta   90.00
_cell.angle_gamma   90.00
#
_symmetry.space_group_name_H-M   'P 1'
#
loop_
_entity.id
_entity.type
_entity.pdbx_description
1 polymer ?
#
loop_
_entity_poly.entity_id
_entity_poly.type
_entity_poly.pdbx_seq_one_letter_code
_entity_poly.pdbx_strand_id
1 'polypeptide(L)' 'VARAHQVVQDGYEFFGARKCVTIFSAPHYCGQFDNAAAVMSVDQNLLCSFQILRPTIGRATARIIPTSMGKC' A
#
# COMPACT_ATOMS: atom_id res chain seq x y z
N VAL A 1 8.95 -4.33 -10.01
CA VAL A 1 8.53 -5.60 -9.36
C VAL A 1 7.48 -5.28 -8.30
N ALA A 2 6.32 -5.91 -8.36
CA ALA A 2 5.33 -5.85 -7.29
C ALA A 2 5.35 -7.18 -6.53
N ARG A 3 5.43 -7.12 -5.20
CA ARG A 3 5.47 -8.30 -4.33
C ARG A 3 4.64 -8.06 -3.06
N ALA A 4 4.38 -9.12 -2.31
CA ALA A 4 3.74 -9.06 -1.00
C ALA A 4 4.66 -9.66 0.07
N HIS A 5 4.19 -10.69 0.78
CA HIS A 5 4.94 -11.56 1.70
C HIS A 5 5.42 -10.91 3.02
N GLN A 6 5.84 -9.65 3.00
CA GLN A 6 6.33 -8.93 4.18
C GLN A 6 5.30 -7.90 4.66
N VAL A 7 4.97 -7.90 5.95
CA VAL A 7 4.12 -6.86 6.55
C VAL A 7 4.89 -5.53 6.56
N VAL A 8 4.21 -4.45 6.17
CA VAL A 8 4.78 -3.08 6.11
C VAL A 8 3.77 -2.10 6.69
N GLN A 9 4.25 -1.05 7.38
CA GLN A 9 3.43 -0.22 8.26
C GLN A 9 2.24 0.46 7.54
N ASP A 10 2.46 1.05 6.36
CA ASP A 10 1.40 1.73 5.61
C ASP A 10 0.69 0.83 4.58
N GLY A 11 0.92 -0.48 4.64
CA GLY A 11 0.36 -1.45 3.69
C GLY A 11 1.06 -1.45 2.32
N TYR A 12 1.92 -0.49 2.03
CA TYR A 12 2.84 -0.54 0.90
C TYR A 12 4.19 0.10 1.25
N GLU A 13 5.27 -0.34 0.59
CA GLU A 13 6.59 0.24 0.75
C GLU A 13 7.45 0.05 -0.52
N PHE A 14 8.13 1.12 -0.95
CA PHE A 14 9.03 1.08 -2.10
C PHE A 14 10.48 0.80 -1.68
N PHE A 15 11.16 -0.02 -2.49
CA PHE A 15 12.57 -0.37 -2.33
C PHE A 15 13.34 -0.18 -3.65
N GLY A 16 14.66 0.02 -3.55
CA GLY A 16 15.55 0.09 -4.70
C GLY A 16 15.18 1.21 -5.68
N ALA A 17 15.08 2.45 -5.20
CA ALA A 17 14.66 3.62 -5.98
C ALA A 17 13.30 3.40 -6.68
N ARG A 18 12.31 2.90 -5.93
CA ARG A 18 10.94 2.60 -6.39
C ARG A 18 10.84 1.53 -7.48
N LYS A 19 11.89 0.74 -7.73
CA LYS A 19 11.86 -0.38 -8.70
C LYS A 19 11.18 -1.64 -8.15
N CYS A 20 11.06 -1.76 -6.83
CA CYS A 20 10.35 -2.82 -6.14
C CYS A 20 9.33 -2.22 -5.18
N VAL A 21 8.10 -2.73 -5.17
CA VAL A 21 7.09 -2.37 -4.17
C VAL A 21 6.61 -3.62 -3.45
N THR A 22 6.58 -3.54 -2.12
CA THR A 22 5.91 -4.50 -1.25
C THR A 22 4.50 -3.99 -0.97
N ILE A 23 3.47 -4.84 -1.11
CA ILE A 23 2.07 -4.52 -0.86
C ILE A 23 1.51 -5.55 0.12
N PHE A 24 0.85 -5.09 1.16
CA PHE A 24 0.23 -5.91 2.19
C PHE A 24 -1.22 -5.48 2.38
N SER A 25 -2.17 -6.41 2.28
CA SER A 25 -3.60 -6.07 2.15
C SER A 25 -4.45 -6.52 3.34
N ALA A 26 -3.84 -7.00 4.43
CA ALA A 26 -4.52 -7.29 5.69
C ALA A 26 -4.18 -6.21 6.72
N PRO A 27 -5.12 -5.30 7.06
CA PRO A 27 -4.88 -4.33 8.12
C PRO A 27 -4.89 -5.04 9.46
N HIS A 28 -4.15 -4.51 10.43
CA HIS A 28 -4.07 -5.07 11.77
C HIS A 28 -3.65 -6.55 11.78
N TYR A 29 -2.60 -6.89 11.04
CA TYR A 29 -2.24 -8.28 10.78
C TYR A 29 -2.08 -9.08 12.08
N CYS A 30 -2.71 -10.26 12.11
CA CYS A 30 -2.80 -11.15 13.28
C CYS A 30 -3.30 -10.50 14.59
N GLY A 31 -3.87 -9.29 14.56
CA GLY A 31 -4.21 -8.54 15.76
C GLY A 31 -3.00 -8.03 16.55
N GLN A 32 -1.79 -8.13 15.98
CA GLN A 32 -0.53 -7.83 16.67
C GLN A 32 0.16 -6.59 16.12
N PHE A 33 -0.07 -6.28 14.85
CA PHE A 33 0.51 -5.13 14.16
C PHE A 33 -0.53 -4.03 14.02
N ASP A 34 -0.11 -2.77 14.04
CA ASP A 34 -0.98 -1.62 13.72
C ASP A 34 -0.82 -1.19 12.25
N ASN A 35 -0.52 -2.15 11.37
CA ASN A 35 -0.29 -1.87 9.96
C ASN A 35 -1.60 -1.54 9.24
N ALA A 36 -1.52 -0.63 8.28
CA ALA A 36 -2.56 -0.46 7.28
C ALA A 36 -2.51 -1.59 6.24
N ALA A 37 -3.60 -1.73 5.51
CA ALA A 37 -3.64 -2.45 4.24
C ALA A 37 -3.52 -1.49 3.07
N ALA A 38 -2.95 -1.95 1.97
CA ALA A 38 -2.98 -1.25 0.70
C ALA A 38 -3.50 -2.14 -0.43
N VAL A 39 -4.11 -1.49 -1.42
CA VAL A 39 -4.42 -2.03 -2.74
C VAL A 39 -3.76 -1.12 -3.77
N MET A 40 -2.96 -1.68 -4.68
CA MET A 40 -2.37 -0.93 -5.78
C MET A 40 -3.29 -0.98 -7.01
N SER A 41 -3.66 0.18 -7.53
CA SER A 41 -4.35 0.33 -8.82
C SER A 41 -3.35 0.81 -9.86
N VAL A 42 -3.33 0.15 -11.03
CA VAL A 42 -2.50 0.51 -12.17
C VAL A 42 -3.44 0.88 -13.31
N ASP A 43 -3.31 2.10 -13.83
CA ASP A 43 -4.17 2.58 -14.93
C ASP A 43 -3.59 2.22 -16.31
N GLN A 44 -4.29 2.65 -17.37
CA GLN A 44 -3.89 2.41 -18.77
C GLN A 44 -2.56 3.11 -19.14
N ASN A 45 -2.18 4.17 -18.41
CA ASN A 45 -0.92 4.89 -18.58
C ASN A 45 0.20 4.30 -17.69
N LEU A 46 -0.05 3.15 -17.06
CA LEU A 46 0.85 2.50 -16.10
C LEU A 46 1.13 3.35 -14.84
N LEU A 47 0.30 4.34 -14.56
CA LEU A 47 0.38 5.11 -13.32
C LEU A 47 -0.15 4.26 -12.18
N CYS A 48 0.68 4.12 -11.15
CA CYS A 48 0.32 3.41 -9.93
C CYS A 48 -0.32 4.38 -8.93
N SER A 49 -1.35 3.93 -8.25
CA SER A 49 -1.93 4.60 -7.08
C SER A 49 -2.25 3.57 -6.01
N PHE A 50 -2.30 3.99 -4.75
CA PHE A 50 -2.57 3.11 -3.62
C PHE A 50 -3.83 3.55 -2.89
N GLN A 51 -4.74 2.60 -2.66
CA GLN A 51 -5.85 2.77 -1.73
C GLN A 51 -5.40 2.22 -0.38
N ILE A 52 -5.37 3.06 0.65
CA ILE A 52 -4.92 2.70 2.00
C ILE A 52 -6.11 2.53 2.91
N LEU A 53 -6.20 1.38 3.57
CA LEU A 53 -7.21 1.05 4.57
C LEU A 53 -6.53 0.90 5.93
N ARG A 54 -6.79 1.84 6.84
CA ARG A 54 -6.27 1.77 8.21
C ARG A 54 -7.17 0.90 9.08
N PRO A 55 -6.62 0.20 10.09
CA PRO A 55 -7.41 -0.51 11.10
C PRO A 55 -8.41 0.45 11.75
N THR A 56 -9.70 0.11 11.72
CA THR A 56 -10.74 0.88 12.41
C THR A 56 -11.81 -0.05 12.97
N ILE A 57 -12.42 0.33 14.10
CA ILE A 57 -13.58 -0.36 14.65
C ILE A 57 -14.80 0.16 13.87
N GLY A 58 -15.06 -0.40 12.69
CA GLY A 58 -16.17 0.01 11.82
C GLY A 58 -15.87 -0.13 10.32
N ARG A 59 -16.65 0.56 9.48
CA ARG A 59 -16.41 0.57 8.03
C ARG A 59 -15.16 1.39 7.74
N ALA A 60 -14.13 0.73 7.20
CA ALA A 60 -12.90 1.39 6.80
C ALA A 60 -13.15 2.40 5.66
N THR A 61 -12.58 3.59 5.78
CA THR A 61 -12.49 4.58 4.71
C THR A 61 -11.16 4.41 3.99
N ALA A 62 -11.20 4.28 2.66
CA ALA A 62 -10.01 4.17 1.84
C ALA A 62 -9.47 5.56 1.49
N ARG A 63 -8.16 5.78 1.70
CA ARG A 63 -7.47 6.99 1.21
C ARG A 63 -6.68 6.65 -0.04
N ILE A 64 -6.90 7.40 -1.13
CA ILE A 64 -6.15 7.23 -2.37
C ILE A 64 -4.87 8.07 -2.35
N ILE A 65 -3.73 7.45 -2.64
CA ILE A 65 -2.41 8.07 -2.74
C ILE A 65 -1.89 7.84 -4.17
N PRO A 66 -1.85 8.87 -5.04
CA PRO A 66 -1.24 8.74 -6.35
C PRO A 66 0.27 8.64 -6.20
N THR A 67 0.91 7.76 -6.97
CA THR A 67 2.36 7.83 -7.10
C THR A 67 2.69 8.93 -8.09
N SER A 68 3.15 10.10 -7.61
CA SER A 68 3.61 11.13 -8.55
C SER A 68 4.80 10.58 -9.34
N MET A 69 4.76 10.78 -10.66
CA MET A 69 5.97 10.78 -11.48
C MET A 69 6.76 12.03 -11.10
N GLY A 70 7.91 11.87 -10.45
CA GLY A 70 8.75 12.98 -10.00
C GLY A 70 8.53 13.30 -8.53
N LYS A 71 9.44 12.82 -7.67
CA LYS A 71 10.72 13.46 -7.37
C LYS A 71 11.72 12.32 -7.09
N CYS A 72 12.87 12.40 -7.74
CA CYS A 72 14.04 11.59 -7.43
C CYS A 72 14.54 11.93 -6.03
#